data_AF-A0A6A4WQE9-F1
#
_entry.id   AF-A0A6A4WQE9-F1
#
_cell.length_a   1.000
_cell.length_b   1.000
_cell.length_c   1.000
_cell.angle_alpha   90.00
_cell.angle_beta   90.00
_cell.angle_gamma   90.00
#
_symmetry.space_group_name_H-M   'P 1'
#
loop_
_entity.id
_entity.type
_entity.pdbx_description
1 polymer ?
#
loop_
_entity_poly.entity_id
_entity_poly.type
_entity_poly.pdbx_seq_one_letter_code
_entity_poly.pdbx_strand_id
1 'polypeptide(L)'
;MWLLYQLLLKFLVLACLSVAAGAAATILNGLLVYVRHHLAGSSRPRADYVTKKSVRLLVLSTLTALPLLTQTREVPWEWLGTLTLLVAIAPALLTWLGPLNDHVENCQLCQIGKGSAYGHYFGYLRLMEGEHGIRQRLEKFKCENPAGFPEEVLEKFYSKAVVVLAPKDGIYPEQWDRLEGVGKITATLRPFQRYVGGNLRTYGAFKVHEVESSDGEHKIYVALDKVGALETLQKLRHHGPVGFSAADCQQQMKKLMEELEEIVSDNDHLTGQLKFVSYDADEHVGDAILRTITED
;
A
#
# COMPACT_ATOMS: atom_id res chain seq x y z
N MET A 1 -15.98 35.58 -0.13
CA MET A 1 -16.89 34.41 -0.15
C MET A 1 -16.15 33.09 -0.34
N TRP A 2 -15.28 32.94 -1.35
CA TRP A 2 -14.55 31.68 -1.62
C TRP A 2 -13.69 31.17 -0.44
N LEU A 3 -12.97 32.07 0.23
CA LEU A 3 -12.10 31.71 1.36
C LEU A 3 -12.89 31.27 2.60
N LEU A 4 -14.04 31.90 2.85
CA LEU A 4 -14.98 31.52 3.91
C LEU A 4 -15.60 30.15 3.64
N TYR A 5 -15.98 29.88 2.37
CA TYR A 5 -16.50 28.58 1.94
C TYR A 5 -15.47 27.46 2.14
N GLN A 6 -14.21 27.67 1.78
CA GLN A 6 -13.14 26.68 1.98
C GLN A 6 -12.84 26.42 3.46
N LEU A 7 -12.83 27.45 4.29
CA LEU A 7 -12.68 27.29 5.75
C LEU A 7 -13.83 26.50 6.34
N LEU A 8 -15.07 26.83 5.96
CA LEU A 8 -16.28 26.18 6.46
C LEU A 8 -16.34 24.70 6.05
N LEU A 9 -15.91 24.38 4.82
CA LEU A 9 -15.75 23.01 4.33
C LEU A 9 -14.69 22.23 5.14
N LYS A 10 -13.53 22.84 5.41
CA LYS A 10 -12.48 22.24 6.25
C LYS A 10 -12.99 21.96 7.68
N PHE A 11 -13.72 22.90 8.27
CA PHE A 11 -14.33 22.72 9.60
C PHE A 11 -15.38 21.61 9.61
N LEU A 12 -16.22 21.51 8.57
CA LEU A 12 -17.22 20.44 8.44
C LEU A 12 -16.57 19.07 8.31
N VAL A 13 -15.54 18.93 7.48
CA VAL A 13 -14.76 17.69 7.35
C VAL A 13 -14.14 17.30 8.70
N LEU A 14 -13.47 18.25 9.35
CA LEU A 14 -12.83 18.00 10.65
C LEU A 14 -13.86 17.61 11.72
N ALA A 15 -15.03 18.25 11.74
CA ALA A 15 -16.12 17.91 12.65
C ALA A 15 -16.66 16.50 12.38
N CYS A 16 -16.91 16.13 11.12
CA CYS A 16 -17.37 14.79 10.75
C CYS A 16 -16.33 13.71 11.12
N LEU A 17 -15.04 13.95 10.84
CA LEU A 17 -13.96 13.03 11.19
C LEU A 17 -13.78 12.91 12.71
N SER A 18 -13.89 14.01 13.45
CA SER A 18 -13.79 14.00 14.93
C SER A 18 -14.95 13.24 15.57
N VAL A 19 -16.16 13.41 15.03
CA VAL A 19 -17.36 12.68 15.46
C VAL A 19 -17.24 11.19 15.13
N ALA A 20 -16.70 10.85 13.95
CA ALA A 20 -16.42 9.47 13.57
C ALA A 20 -15.38 8.82 14.51
N ALA A 21 -14.28 9.52 14.79
CA ALA A 21 -13.24 9.07 15.71
C ALA A 21 -13.77 8.88 17.14
N GLY A 22 -14.56 9.83 17.65
CA GLY A 22 -15.18 9.72 18.97
C GLY A 22 -16.19 8.57 19.08
N ALA A 23 -16.99 8.35 18.03
CA ALA A 23 -17.91 7.22 17.95
C ALA A 23 -17.16 5.88 17.91
N ALA A 24 -16.08 5.78 17.12
CA ALA A 24 -15.23 4.60 17.06
C ALA A 24 -14.55 4.30 18.41
N ALA A 25 -14.00 5.32 19.09
CA ALA A 25 -13.40 5.16 20.41
C ALA A 25 -14.42 4.70 21.47
N THR A 26 -15.66 5.20 21.39
CA THR A 26 -16.76 4.78 22.27
C THR A 26 -17.13 3.31 22.05
N ILE A 27 -17.20 2.88 20.79
CA ILE A 27 -17.46 1.48 20.41
C ILE A 27 -16.32 0.59 20.92
N LEU A 28 -15.06 0.99 20.69
CA LEU A 28 -13.88 0.24 21.11
C LEU A 28 -13.80 0.09 22.64
N ASN A 29 -14.05 1.17 23.38
CA ASN A 29 -14.08 1.13 24.84
C ASN A 29 -15.21 0.23 25.35
N GLY A 30 -16.39 0.28 24.71
CA GLY A 30 -17.49 -0.63 24.98
C GLY A 30 -17.11 -2.10 24.80
N LEU A 31 -16.42 -2.43 23.71
CA LEU A 31 -15.92 -3.77 23.42
C LEU A 31 -14.86 -4.23 24.43
N LEU A 32 -13.92 -3.36 24.81
CA LEU A 32 -12.90 -3.67 25.82
C LEU A 32 -13.51 -3.96 27.18
N VAL A 33 -14.51 -3.18 27.59
CA VAL A 33 -15.24 -3.40 28.85
C VAL A 33 -16.04 -4.70 28.79
N TYR A 34 -16.68 -5.00 27.66
CA TYR A 34 -17.38 -6.27 27.43
C TYR A 34 -16.45 -7.48 27.59
N VAL A 35 -15.31 -7.48 26.89
CA VAL A 35 -14.33 -8.59 26.94
C VAL A 35 -13.80 -8.79 28.36
N ARG A 36 -13.45 -7.70 29.06
CA ARG A 36 -12.98 -7.79 30.46
C ARG A 36 -14.04 -8.38 31.40
N HIS A 37 -15.30 -7.99 31.26
CA HIS A 37 -16.37 -8.54 32.11
C HIS A 37 -16.72 -10.00 31.77
N HIS A 38 -16.64 -10.36 30.49
CA HIS A 38 -16.92 -11.72 30.05
C HIS A 38 -15.82 -12.70 30.50
N LEU A 39 -14.55 -12.31 30.37
CA LEU A 39 -13.40 -13.08 30.89
C LEU A 39 -13.39 -13.19 32.43
N ALA A 40 -13.95 -12.19 33.13
CA ALA A 40 -14.06 -12.20 34.58
C ALA A 40 -15.26 -13.01 35.13
N GLY A 41 -16.04 -13.68 34.26
CA GLY A 41 -17.14 -14.58 34.67
C GLY A 41 -18.34 -13.88 35.33
N SER A 42 -18.48 -12.56 35.21
CA SER A 42 -19.57 -11.80 35.83
C SER A 42 -20.85 -11.86 35.00
N SER A 43 -21.97 -12.29 35.59
CA SER A 43 -23.24 -12.59 34.93
C SER A 43 -24.29 -11.46 34.99
N ARG A 44 -23.89 -10.18 34.99
CA ARG A 44 -24.86 -9.07 34.89
C ARG A 44 -24.58 -8.14 33.70
N PRO A 45 -25.53 -8.03 32.75
CA PRO A 45 -25.47 -7.00 31.73
C PRO A 45 -26.03 -5.71 32.31
N ARG A 46 -25.18 -4.71 32.55
CA ARG A 46 -25.64 -3.33 32.75
C ARG A 46 -25.40 -2.55 31.46
N ALA A 47 -26.40 -2.68 30.58
CA ALA A 47 -26.85 -1.74 29.56
C ALA A 47 -25.79 -1.06 28.66
N ASP A 48 -25.89 -1.33 27.35
CA ASP A 48 -25.54 -0.40 26.27
C ASP A 48 -24.05 -0.10 26.01
N TYR A 49 -23.18 -1.12 26.05
CA TYR A 49 -21.75 -0.95 25.73
C TYR A 49 -21.47 -0.51 24.28
N VAL A 50 -22.36 -0.84 23.33
CA VAL A 50 -22.37 -0.27 21.98
C VAL A 50 -23.77 0.25 21.72
N THR A 51 -24.01 1.53 21.90
CA THR A 51 -25.33 2.07 21.56
C THR A 51 -25.50 2.01 20.05
N LYS A 52 -26.65 1.53 19.59
CA LYS A 52 -27.11 1.65 18.19
C LYS A 52 -26.95 3.09 17.66
N LYS A 53 -26.97 4.07 18.58
CA LYS A 53 -26.69 5.49 18.32
C LYS A 53 -25.24 5.75 17.93
N SER A 54 -24.24 5.20 18.63
CA SER A 54 -22.81 5.35 18.30
C SER A 54 -22.45 4.73 16.95
N VAL A 55 -22.99 3.55 16.64
CA VAL A 55 -22.79 2.90 15.32
C VAL A 55 -23.42 3.73 14.21
N ARG A 56 -24.66 4.20 14.41
CA ARG A 56 -25.31 5.11 13.45
C ARG A 56 -24.50 6.40 13.29
N LEU A 57 -24.00 6.98 14.37
CA LEU A 57 -23.18 8.18 14.37
C LEU A 57 -21.91 7.99 13.55
N LEU A 58 -21.22 6.87 13.73
CA LEU A 58 -20.03 6.52 12.96
C LEU A 58 -20.34 6.38 11.47
N VAL A 59 -21.40 5.65 11.11
CA VAL A 59 -21.79 5.45 9.71
C VAL A 59 -22.20 6.77 9.06
N LEU A 60 -23.07 7.54 9.71
CA LEU A 60 -23.53 8.84 9.21
C LEU A 60 -22.38 9.84 9.08
N SER A 61 -21.50 9.94 10.07
CA SER A 61 -20.38 10.88 10.03
C SER A 61 -19.34 10.50 8.98
N THR A 62 -19.09 9.20 8.78
CA THR A 62 -18.18 8.70 7.73
C THR A 62 -18.75 8.92 6.33
N LEU A 63 -20.04 8.58 6.13
CA LEU A 63 -20.73 8.81 4.85
C LEU A 63 -20.90 10.29 4.52
N THR A 64 -20.93 11.18 5.52
CA THR A 64 -20.97 12.63 5.31
C THR A 64 -19.57 13.21 5.08
N ALA A 65 -18.54 12.67 5.74
CA ALA A 65 -17.15 13.09 5.57
C ALA A 65 -16.62 12.77 4.16
N LEU A 66 -16.96 11.60 3.60
CA LEU A 66 -16.53 11.15 2.28
C LEU A 66 -16.83 12.17 1.16
N PRO A 67 -18.07 12.63 0.94
CA PRO A 67 -18.38 13.63 -0.09
C PRO A 67 -17.78 15.00 0.24
N LEU A 68 -17.71 15.41 1.52
CA LEU A 68 -17.07 16.68 1.89
C LEU A 68 -15.57 16.69 1.61
N LEU A 69 -14.89 15.55 1.78
CA LEU A 69 -13.47 15.37 1.42
C LEU A 69 -13.25 15.49 -0.08
N THR A 70 -14.18 15.01 -0.91
CA THR A 70 -14.08 15.18 -2.38
C THR A 70 -14.17 16.64 -2.82
N GLN A 71 -14.71 17.52 -1.97
CA GLN A 71 -14.80 18.96 -2.23
C GLN A 71 -13.57 19.73 -1.70
N THR A 72 -12.74 19.11 -0.85
CA THR A 72 -11.51 19.73 -0.35
C THR A 72 -10.37 19.57 -1.34
N ARG A 73 -9.78 20.70 -1.76
CA ARG A 73 -8.66 20.73 -2.72
C ARG A 73 -7.33 20.24 -2.14
N GLU A 74 -7.20 20.32 -0.81
CA GLU A 74 -6.03 19.91 -0.04
C GLU A 74 -6.52 19.16 1.20
N VAL A 75 -6.11 17.90 1.36
CA VAL A 75 -6.30 17.13 2.60
C VAL A 75 -4.98 17.24 3.37
N PRO A 76 -4.95 17.92 4.54
CA PRO A 76 -3.76 17.97 5.39
C PRO A 76 -3.26 16.56 5.71
N TRP A 77 -1.94 16.38 5.74
CA TRP A 77 -1.30 15.10 6.08
C TRP A 77 -1.76 14.52 7.43
N GLU A 78 -2.08 15.40 8.38
CA GLU A 78 -2.64 15.05 9.69
C GLU A 78 -4.00 14.33 9.60
N TRP A 79 -4.76 14.54 8.52
CA TRP A 79 -6.09 13.96 8.31
C TRP A 79 -6.02 12.59 7.63
N LEU A 80 -4.91 12.28 6.94
CA LEU A 80 -4.67 10.96 6.36
C LEU A 80 -4.55 9.87 7.42
N GLY A 81 -3.99 10.16 8.60
CA GLY A 81 -3.95 9.23 9.72
C GLY A 81 -5.35 8.82 10.20
N THR A 82 -6.25 9.80 10.38
CA THR A 82 -7.65 9.57 10.76
C THR A 82 -8.46 8.89 9.66
N LEU A 83 -8.18 9.20 8.40
CA LEU A 83 -8.79 8.54 7.23
C LEU A 83 -8.35 7.08 7.09
N THR A 84 -7.07 6.80 7.32
CA THR A 84 -6.53 5.43 7.31
C THR A 84 -7.15 4.62 8.44
N LEU A 85 -7.33 5.23 9.62
CA LEU A 85 -8.04 4.61 10.74
C LEU A 85 -9.50 4.29 10.37
N LEU A 86 -10.21 5.19 9.68
CA LEU A 86 -11.59 4.97 9.25
C LEU A 86 -11.72 3.91 8.14
N VAL A 87 -10.77 3.88 7.19
CA VAL A 87 -10.70 2.86 6.13
C VAL A 87 -10.30 1.49 6.68
N ALA A 88 -9.55 1.43 7.78
CA ALA A 88 -9.22 0.17 8.45
C ALA A 88 -10.35 -0.32 9.40
N ILE A 89 -11.04 0.61 10.07
CA ILE A 89 -12.09 0.28 11.06
C ILE A 89 -13.44 -0.03 10.39
N ALA A 90 -13.79 0.63 9.28
CA ALA A 90 -15.08 0.41 8.63
C ALA A 90 -15.26 -1.02 8.06
N PRO A 91 -14.26 -1.64 7.39
CA PRO A 91 -14.32 -3.04 6.99
C PRO A 91 -14.35 -3.99 8.17
N ALA A 92 -13.61 -3.70 9.25
CA ALA A 92 -13.60 -4.48 10.49
C ALA A 92 -14.97 -4.47 11.22
N LEU A 93 -15.71 -3.36 11.13
CA LEU A 93 -17.08 -3.27 11.65
C LEU A 93 -18.12 -3.91 10.73
N LEU A 94 -17.90 -3.86 9.41
CA LEU A 94 -18.77 -4.55 8.43
C LEU A 94 -18.61 -6.08 8.51
N THR A 95 -17.41 -6.58 8.80
CA THR A 95 -17.17 -8.00 9.09
C THR A 95 -17.74 -8.43 10.45
N TRP A 96 -17.78 -7.54 11.45
CA TRP A 96 -18.44 -7.81 12.74
C TRP A 96 -19.97 -8.00 12.66
N LEU A 97 -20.62 -7.55 11.58
CA LEU A 97 -22.03 -7.83 11.31
C LEU A 97 -22.28 -9.21 10.66
N GLY A 98 -21.21 -9.97 10.36
CA GLY A 98 -21.25 -11.37 9.97
C GLY A 98 -21.36 -12.33 11.17
N PRO A 99 -21.66 -13.62 10.95
CA PRO A 99 -21.95 -14.58 12.01
C PRO A 99 -20.77 -14.78 12.98
N LEU A 100 -21.11 -14.92 14.26
CA LEU A 100 -20.29 -14.55 15.42
C LEU A 100 -19.12 -15.47 15.80
N ASN A 101 -18.82 -16.53 15.05
CA ASN A 101 -18.05 -17.65 15.61
C ASN A 101 -16.55 -17.72 15.27
N ASP A 102 -16.00 -16.83 14.43
CA ASP A 102 -14.58 -16.93 14.00
C ASP A 102 -13.73 -15.67 14.30
N HIS A 103 -14.16 -14.74 15.16
CA HIS A 103 -13.66 -13.36 15.11
C HIS A 103 -12.92 -12.78 16.33
N VAL A 104 -12.44 -13.62 17.27
CA VAL A 104 -11.76 -13.08 18.48
C VAL A 104 -10.23 -13.24 18.48
N GLU A 105 -9.61 -13.73 17.40
CA GLU A 105 -8.13 -13.72 17.27
C GLU A 105 -7.59 -12.64 16.29
N ASN A 106 -8.46 -11.92 15.58
CA ASN A 106 -8.07 -10.86 14.64
C ASN A 106 -7.98 -9.49 15.33
N CYS A 107 -6.89 -9.26 16.06
CA CYS A 107 -6.54 -7.95 16.61
C CYS A 107 -6.32 -6.93 15.47
N GLN A 108 -6.81 -5.69 15.61
CA GLN A 108 -6.70 -4.62 14.61
C GLN A 108 -5.25 -4.16 14.34
N LEU A 109 -4.30 -4.45 15.25
CA LEU A 109 -2.86 -4.30 15.00
C LEU A 109 -2.31 -5.41 14.10
N CYS A 110 -3.01 -6.54 13.98
CA CYS A 110 -2.55 -7.72 13.24
C CYS A 110 -2.81 -7.69 11.73
N GLN A 111 -3.44 -6.64 11.18
CA GLN A 111 -3.78 -6.56 9.74
C GLN A 111 -3.30 -5.28 9.03
N ILE A 112 -2.43 -4.48 9.64
CA ILE A 112 -1.89 -3.27 8.99
C ILE A 112 -1.14 -3.63 7.70
N GLY A 113 -0.38 -4.74 7.69
CA GLY A 113 0.29 -5.25 6.49
C GLY A 113 -0.68 -5.52 5.34
N LYS A 114 -1.76 -6.26 5.60
CA LYS A 114 -2.81 -6.54 4.61
C LYS A 114 -3.50 -5.26 4.13
N GLY A 115 -3.88 -4.36 5.04
CA GLY A 115 -4.47 -3.07 4.69
C GLY A 115 -3.53 -2.22 3.82
N SER A 116 -2.24 -2.23 4.12
CA SER A 116 -1.21 -1.58 3.32
C SER A 116 -1.05 -2.21 1.93
N ALA A 117 -1.24 -3.53 1.78
CA ALA A 117 -1.23 -4.21 0.48
C ALA A 117 -2.35 -3.70 -0.42
N TYR A 118 -3.59 -3.70 0.08
CA TYR A 118 -4.75 -3.15 -0.66
C TYR A 118 -4.59 -1.65 -0.93
N GLY A 119 -4.03 -0.90 0.02
CA GLY A 119 -3.72 0.51 -0.17
C GLY A 119 -2.73 0.75 -1.32
N HIS A 120 -1.67 -0.07 -1.39
CA HIS A 120 -0.70 -0.03 -2.48
C HIS A 120 -1.34 -0.44 -3.82
N TYR A 121 -2.16 -1.49 -3.82
CA TYR A 121 -2.86 -1.92 -5.03
C TYR A 121 -3.83 -0.85 -5.56
N PHE A 122 -4.83 -0.43 -4.78
CA PHE A 122 -5.83 0.54 -5.25
C PHE A 122 -5.26 1.94 -5.47
N GLY A 123 -4.24 2.32 -4.69
CA GLY A 123 -3.60 3.64 -4.77
C GLY A 123 -2.55 3.77 -5.88
N TYR A 124 -2.05 2.65 -6.41
CA TYR A 124 -0.93 2.64 -7.34
C TYR A 124 -1.04 1.55 -8.43
N LEU A 125 -0.99 0.26 -8.08
CA LEU A 125 -0.89 -0.82 -9.08
C LEU A 125 -2.12 -0.89 -10.00
N ARG A 126 -3.34 -0.83 -9.44
CA ARG A 126 -4.59 -0.83 -10.21
C ARG A 126 -4.69 0.34 -11.19
N LEU A 127 -3.94 1.41 -10.93
CA LEU A 127 -3.93 2.57 -11.81
C LEU A 127 -3.11 2.34 -13.08
N MET A 128 -2.33 1.25 -13.13
CA MET A 128 -1.61 0.74 -14.30
C MET A 128 -2.43 -0.35 -15.01
N GLU A 129 -3.70 -0.04 -15.29
CA GLU A 129 -4.59 -0.86 -16.09
C GLU A 129 -4.90 -0.12 -17.41
N GLY A 130 -5.20 -0.87 -18.48
CA GLY A 130 -5.58 -0.30 -19.78
C GLY A 130 -4.43 0.44 -20.46
N GLU A 131 -4.68 1.66 -20.94
CA GLU A 131 -3.73 2.49 -21.71
C GLU A 131 -2.45 2.90 -20.95
N HIS A 132 -2.44 2.70 -19.63
CA HIS A 132 -1.30 2.97 -18.76
C HIS A 132 -0.67 1.69 -18.21
N GLY A 133 -1.09 0.53 -18.72
CA GLY A 133 -0.64 -0.78 -18.28
C GLY A 133 0.85 -1.03 -18.49
N ILE A 134 1.42 -1.89 -17.64
CA ILE A 134 2.85 -2.22 -17.66
C ILE A 134 3.26 -2.75 -19.04
N ARG A 135 2.52 -3.74 -19.58
CA ARG A 135 2.78 -4.32 -20.91
C ARG A 135 2.83 -3.26 -22.01
N GLN A 136 1.83 -2.41 -22.11
CA GLN A 136 1.79 -1.38 -23.15
C GLN A 136 2.92 -0.35 -22.99
N ARG A 137 3.30 -0.01 -21.76
CA ARG A 137 4.44 0.88 -21.51
C ARG A 137 5.76 0.24 -21.91
N LEU A 138 5.95 -1.05 -21.64
CA LEU A 138 7.12 -1.81 -22.07
C LEU A 138 7.17 -1.98 -23.60
N GLU A 139 6.05 -2.31 -24.23
CA GLU A 139 5.93 -2.40 -25.70
C GLU A 139 6.24 -1.06 -26.37
N LYS A 140 5.65 0.03 -25.88
CA LYS A 140 5.92 1.38 -26.36
C LYS A 140 7.39 1.76 -26.18
N PHE A 141 7.99 1.40 -25.05
CA PHE A 141 9.42 1.60 -24.82
C PHE A 141 10.27 0.84 -25.84
N LYS A 142 9.95 -0.43 -26.12
CA LYS A 142 10.64 -1.24 -27.13
C LYS A 142 10.54 -0.62 -28.52
N CYS A 143 9.36 -0.15 -28.91
CA CYS A 143 9.14 0.48 -30.21
C CYS A 143 9.84 1.84 -30.35
N GLU A 144 9.80 2.68 -29.32
CA GLU A 144 10.45 4.01 -29.34
C GLU A 144 11.97 3.91 -29.20
N ASN A 145 12.47 2.85 -28.55
CA ASN A 145 13.87 2.60 -28.25
C ASN A 145 14.67 3.86 -27.84
N PRO A 146 14.23 4.57 -26.78
CA PRO A 146 14.81 5.87 -26.42
C PRO A 146 16.30 5.78 -26.00
N ALA A 147 16.80 4.59 -25.66
CA ALA A 147 18.19 4.35 -25.30
C ALA A 147 19.08 3.99 -26.50
N GLY A 148 18.50 3.78 -27.69
CA GLY A 148 19.26 3.38 -28.89
C GLY A 148 19.84 1.97 -28.79
N PHE A 149 19.19 1.05 -28.09
CA PHE A 149 19.63 -0.34 -28.01
C PHE A 149 19.57 -1.03 -29.38
N PRO A 150 20.53 -1.91 -29.71
CA PRO A 150 20.38 -2.80 -30.86
C PRO A 150 19.10 -3.65 -30.73
N GLU A 151 18.45 -3.96 -31.85
CA GLU A 151 17.21 -4.76 -31.86
C GLU A 151 17.40 -6.11 -31.17
N GLU A 152 18.52 -6.79 -31.43
CA GLU A 152 18.88 -8.05 -30.76
C GLU A 152 18.92 -7.93 -29.23
N VAL A 153 19.33 -6.77 -28.71
CA VAL A 153 19.40 -6.52 -27.27
C VAL A 153 17.99 -6.34 -26.68
N LEU A 154 17.13 -5.61 -27.37
CA LEU A 154 15.72 -5.45 -27.00
C LEU A 154 14.93 -6.75 -27.06
N GLU A 155 15.32 -7.69 -27.92
CA GLU A 155 14.64 -8.97 -28.07
C GLU A 155 15.10 -10.02 -27.07
N LYS A 156 16.41 -10.11 -26.82
CA LYS A 156 17.01 -11.17 -26.01
C LYS A 156 17.23 -10.79 -24.56
N PHE A 157 17.58 -9.54 -24.29
CA PHE A 157 18.06 -9.10 -22.98
C PHE A 157 17.13 -8.09 -22.32
N TYR A 158 15.97 -7.76 -22.89
CA TYR A 158 15.00 -6.86 -22.25
C TYR A 158 13.90 -7.64 -21.53
N SER A 159 13.71 -7.37 -20.24
CA SER A 159 12.66 -8.00 -19.44
C SER A 159 11.27 -7.58 -19.93
N LYS A 160 10.35 -8.55 -20.00
CA LYS A 160 8.93 -8.33 -20.27
C LYS A 160 8.13 -7.96 -19.01
N ALA A 161 8.78 -7.94 -17.85
CA ALA A 161 8.19 -7.60 -16.56
C ALA A 161 8.94 -6.45 -15.88
N VAL A 162 8.20 -5.67 -15.11
CA VAL A 162 8.75 -4.75 -14.11
C VAL A 162 9.09 -5.58 -12.87
N VAL A 163 10.29 -5.38 -12.35
CA VAL A 163 10.73 -6.02 -11.11
C VAL A 163 10.60 -5.03 -9.95
N VAL A 164 9.90 -5.45 -8.91
CA VAL A 164 9.66 -4.65 -7.71
C VAL A 164 10.53 -5.18 -6.59
N LEU A 165 11.48 -4.35 -6.16
CA LEU A 165 12.42 -4.67 -5.11
C LEU A 165 11.76 -4.51 -3.74
N ALA A 166 11.92 -5.52 -2.88
CA ALA A 166 11.35 -5.58 -1.54
C ALA A 166 12.42 -6.05 -0.54
N PRO A 167 13.13 -5.14 0.15
CA PRO A 167 14.08 -5.55 1.18
C PRO A 167 13.33 -6.25 2.31
N LYS A 168 13.85 -7.39 2.77
CA LYS A 168 13.21 -8.19 3.84
C LYS A 168 13.13 -7.44 5.17
N ASP A 169 14.06 -6.52 5.42
CA ASP A 169 14.02 -5.61 6.56
C ASP A 169 13.15 -4.36 6.32
N GLY A 170 12.64 -4.17 5.09
CA GLY A 170 11.85 -3.00 4.68
C GLY A 170 12.60 -1.66 4.69
N ILE A 171 13.92 -1.68 4.80
CA ILE A 171 14.78 -0.49 4.76
C ILE A 171 15.36 -0.38 3.35
N TYR A 172 15.08 0.73 2.67
CA TYR A 172 15.73 1.05 1.40
C TYR A 172 16.91 2.00 1.64
N PRO A 173 18.04 1.80 0.96
CA PRO A 173 19.08 2.82 0.93
C PRO A 173 18.58 4.06 0.18
N GLU A 174 19.23 5.21 0.41
CA GLU A 174 18.85 6.48 -0.23
C GLU A 174 18.85 6.36 -1.77
N GLN A 175 19.79 5.59 -2.30
CA GLN A 175 19.85 5.15 -3.70
C GLN A 175 19.43 3.68 -3.81
N TRP A 176 18.14 3.43 -3.58
CA TRP A 176 17.54 2.09 -3.59
C TRP A 176 17.70 1.32 -4.90
N ASP A 177 18.02 2.02 -5.98
CA ASP A 177 18.23 1.51 -7.33
C ASP A 177 19.73 1.37 -7.69
N ARG A 178 20.63 1.42 -6.69
CA ARG A 178 22.08 1.18 -6.81
C ARG A 178 22.54 0.11 -5.82
N LEU A 179 21.99 -1.08 -6.00
CA LEU A 179 22.31 -2.27 -5.22
C LEU A 179 23.36 -3.11 -5.95
N GLU A 180 23.97 -4.05 -5.24
CA GLU A 180 24.93 -4.96 -5.86
C GLU A 180 24.28 -5.78 -6.98
N GLY A 181 24.92 -5.84 -8.15
CA GLY A 181 24.34 -6.42 -9.37
C GLY A 181 23.32 -5.54 -10.11
N VAL A 182 22.93 -4.38 -9.55
CA VAL A 182 22.07 -3.39 -10.23
C VAL A 182 22.92 -2.25 -10.74
N GLY A 183 23.19 -2.28 -12.04
CA GLY A 183 23.99 -1.33 -12.77
C GLY A 183 23.27 0.00 -13.10
N LYS A 184 23.89 0.73 -14.02
CA LYS A 184 23.48 2.11 -14.38
C LYS A 184 22.07 2.15 -14.97
N ILE A 185 21.40 3.28 -14.75
CA ILE A 185 20.16 3.64 -15.44
C ILE A 185 20.49 3.84 -16.91
N THR A 186 19.91 3.02 -17.77
CA THR A 186 20.11 3.10 -19.22
C THR A 186 18.99 3.83 -19.93
N ALA A 187 17.79 3.83 -19.32
CA ALA A 187 16.62 4.45 -19.91
C ALA A 187 15.53 4.73 -18.87
N THR A 188 14.41 5.30 -19.31
CA THR A 188 13.27 5.58 -18.45
C THR A 188 11.97 5.36 -19.21
N LEU A 189 11.09 4.51 -18.66
CA LEU A 189 9.70 4.40 -19.10
C LEU A 189 8.94 5.62 -18.61
N ARG A 190 8.41 6.40 -19.55
CA ARG A 190 7.77 7.70 -19.27
C ARG A 190 6.71 7.61 -18.17
N PRO A 191 6.57 8.66 -17.34
CA PRO A 191 5.50 8.74 -16.35
C PRO A 191 4.14 8.81 -17.05
N PHE A 192 3.07 8.54 -16.31
CA PHE A 192 1.70 8.73 -16.78
C PHE A 192 0.91 9.61 -15.82
N GLN A 193 -0.20 10.15 -16.28
CA GLN A 193 -1.08 10.98 -15.47
C GLN A 193 -2.47 10.36 -15.39
N ARG A 194 -3.09 10.38 -14.21
CA ARG A 194 -4.45 9.86 -14.02
C ARG A 194 -5.22 10.73 -13.03
N TYR A 195 -6.52 10.91 -13.28
CA TYR A 195 -7.40 11.58 -12.33
C TYR A 195 -7.74 10.62 -11.18
N VAL A 196 -7.37 10.99 -9.96
CA VAL A 196 -7.65 10.22 -8.75
C VAL A 196 -8.16 11.18 -7.68
N GLY A 197 -9.37 10.93 -7.17
CA GLY A 197 -10.01 11.80 -6.17
C GLY A 197 -10.18 13.25 -6.66
N GLY A 198 -10.57 13.44 -7.93
CA GLY A 198 -10.79 14.77 -8.52
C GLY A 198 -9.52 15.55 -8.89
N ASN A 199 -8.32 14.98 -8.66
CA ASN A 199 -7.05 15.63 -8.96
C ASN A 199 -6.27 14.85 -10.01
N LEU A 200 -5.65 15.56 -10.96
CA LEU A 200 -4.70 14.96 -11.89
C LEU A 200 -3.41 14.66 -11.11
N ARG A 201 -3.05 13.37 -11.02
CA ARG A 201 -1.82 12.91 -10.37
C ARG A 201 -0.87 12.35 -11.41
N THR A 202 0.42 12.67 -11.26
CA THR A 202 1.49 12.07 -12.06
C THR A 202 2.06 10.87 -11.31
N TYR A 203 2.10 9.73 -11.97
CA TYR A 203 2.69 8.49 -11.49
C TYR A 203 4.08 8.32 -12.07
N GLY A 204 5.01 7.91 -11.22
CA GLY A 204 6.45 7.89 -11.49
C GLY A 204 6.85 7.16 -12.77
N ALA A 205 7.95 7.61 -13.33
CA ALA A 205 8.62 6.92 -14.42
C ALA A 205 9.36 5.68 -13.87
N PHE A 206 9.37 4.56 -14.61
CA PHE A 206 10.22 3.43 -14.25
C PHE A 206 11.60 3.63 -14.84
N LYS A 207 12.64 3.48 -14.03
CA LYS A 207 14.01 3.50 -14.52
C LYS A 207 14.37 2.11 -15.02
N VAL A 208 14.96 2.04 -16.21
CA VAL A 208 15.51 0.79 -16.74
C VAL A 208 16.96 0.69 -16.31
N HIS A 209 17.27 -0.40 -15.65
CA HIS A 209 18.60 -0.72 -15.17
C HIS A 209 19.18 -1.86 -15.99
N GLU A 210 20.49 -1.77 -16.20
CA GLU A 210 21.29 -2.92 -16.54
C GLU A 210 21.52 -3.75 -15.28
N VAL A 211 21.18 -5.03 -15.30
CA VAL A 211 21.38 -5.97 -14.20
C VAL A 211 22.30 -7.08 -14.66
N GLU A 212 23.29 -7.41 -13.83
CA GLU A 212 24.33 -8.38 -14.11
C GLU A 212 24.39 -9.42 -12.99
N SER A 213 24.74 -10.67 -13.33
CA SER A 213 24.99 -11.72 -12.35
C SER A 213 26.33 -11.54 -11.64
N SER A 214 26.48 -12.16 -10.47
CA SER A 214 27.73 -12.11 -9.69
C SER A 214 28.94 -12.72 -10.41
N ASP A 215 28.69 -13.62 -11.36
CA ASP A 215 29.71 -14.21 -12.25
C ASP A 215 30.00 -13.38 -13.52
N GLY A 216 29.21 -12.34 -13.81
CA GLY A 216 29.34 -11.49 -15.00
C GLY A 216 28.87 -12.15 -16.31
N GLU A 217 28.38 -13.38 -16.28
CA GLU A 217 28.03 -14.14 -17.48
C GLU A 217 26.63 -13.77 -18.00
N HIS A 218 25.74 -13.31 -17.12
CA HIS A 218 24.34 -13.02 -17.45
C HIS A 218 24.02 -11.55 -17.25
N LYS A 219 23.35 -10.98 -18.25
CA LYS A 219 22.98 -9.57 -18.26
C LYS A 219 21.59 -9.36 -18.83
N ILE A 220 20.79 -8.53 -18.16
CA ILE A 220 19.44 -8.18 -18.57
C ILE A 220 19.16 -6.69 -18.33
N TYR A 221 18.27 -6.11 -19.11
CA TYR A 221 17.73 -4.77 -18.94
C TYR A 221 16.33 -4.88 -18.36
N VAL A 222 16.12 -4.32 -17.16
CA VAL A 222 14.87 -4.45 -16.42
C VAL A 222 14.39 -3.11 -15.87
N ALA A 223 13.09 -2.86 -15.96
CA ALA A 223 12.46 -1.73 -15.30
C ALA A 223 12.29 -2.06 -13.81
N LEU A 224 12.82 -1.22 -12.93
CA LEU A 224 12.76 -1.42 -11.48
C LEU A 224 11.74 -0.49 -10.82
N ASP A 225 11.09 -1.01 -9.78
CA ASP A 225 10.25 -0.25 -8.84
C ASP A 225 10.48 -0.74 -7.39
N LYS A 226 9.86 -0.07 -6.42
CA LYS A 226 9.92 -0.43 -5.00
C LYS A 226 8.54 -0.54 -4.36
N VAL A 227 8.42 -1.41 -3.37
CA VAL A 227 7.23 -1.46 -2.50
C VAL A 227 7.29 -0.32 -1.47
N GLY A 228 6.77 0.86 -1.82
CA GLY A 228 6.78 2.03 -0.93
C GLY A 228 6.03 1.83 0.41
N ALA A 229 5.14 0.85 0.49
CA ALA A 229 4.45 0.50 1.72
C ALA A 229 5.40 -0.08 2.81
N LEU A 230 6.51 -0.73 2.41
CA LEU A 230 7.51 -1.25 3.35
C LEU A 230 8.19 -0.11 4.15
N GLU A 231 8.57 0.98 3.48
CA GLU A 231 9.14 2.16 4.16
C GLU A 231 8.16 2.76 5.17
N THR A 232 6.86 2.70 4.87
CA THR A 232 5.82 3.20 5.77
C THR A 232 5.75 2.36 7.04
N LEU A 233 5.87 1.03 6.93
CA LEU A 233 5.91 0.12 8.07
C LEU A 233 7.18 0.35 8.93
N GLN A 234 8.35 0.60 8.33
CA GLN A 234 9.54 0.99 9.10
C GLN A 234 9.37 2.34 9.80
N LYS A 235 8.78 3.33 9.14
CA LYS A 235 8.52 4.63 9.78
C LYS A 235 7.56 4.48 10.97
N LEU A 236 6.56 3.62 10.85
CA LEU A 236 5.64 3.31 11.96
C LEU A 236 6.35 2.64 13.13
N ARG A 237 7.31 1.74 12.89
CA ARG A 237 8.15 1.16 13.94
C ARG A 237 8.86 2.23 14.78
N HIS A 238 9.36 3.28 14.14
CA HIS A 238 10.07 4.37 14.81
C HIS A 238 9.15 5.46 15.38
N HIS A 239 7.83 5.31 15.27
CA HIS A 239 6.88 6.35 15.67
C HIS A 239 6.51 6.29 17.16
N GLY A 240 7.48 6.64 18.03
CA GLY A 240 7.25 6.90 19.45
C GLY A 240 6.57 5.75 20.22
N PRO A 241 5.80 6.03 21.28
CA PRO A 241 5.21 5.00 22.15
C PRO A 241 4.05 4.22 21.51
N VAL A 242 3.65 4.56 20.29
CA VAL A 242 2.57 3.91 19.51
C VAL A 242 3.14 3.11 18.34
N GLY A 243 4.47 3.09 18.18
CA GLY A 243 5.14 2.39 17.10
C GLY A 243 5.13 0.87 17.27
N PHE A 244 5.38 0.15 16.17
CA PHE A 244 5.53 -1.30 16.22
C PHE A 244 6.79 -1.73 16.96
N SER A 245 6.72 -2.88 17.66
CA SER A 245 7.95 -3.59 18.02
C SER A 245 8.66 -4.07 16.74
N ALA A 246 9.94 -4.43 16.85
CA ALA A 246 10.68 -4.97 15.70
C ALA A 246 10.03 -6.26 15.16
N ALA A 247 9.54 -7.14 16.05
CA ALA A 247 8.87 -8.38 15.68
C ALA A 247 7.53 -8.12 14.99
N ASP A 248 6.72 -7.17 15.51
CA ASP A 248 5.44 -6.83 14.90
C ASP A 248 5.63 -6.21 13.52
N CYS A 249 6.62 -5.31 13.38
CA CYS A 249 6.95 -4.68 12.11
C CYS A 249 7.30 -5.73 11.05
N GLN A 250 8.18 -6.67 11.40
CA GLN A 250 8.55 -7.82 10.55
C GLN A 250 7.35 -8.68 10.17
N GLN A 251 6.48 -9.00 11.13
CA GLN A 251 5.26 -9.75 10.85
C GLN A 251 4.32 -8.99 9.90
N GLN A 252 4.16 -7.67 10.06
CA GLN A 252 3.32 -6.86 9.17
C GLN A 252 3.92 -6.74 7.76
N MET A 253 5.25 -6.67 7.62
CA MET A 253 5.92 -6.67 6.33
C MET A 253 5.73 -7.98 5.58
N LYS A 254 5.88 -9.10 6.29
CA LYS A 254 5.59 -10.42 5.73
C LYS A 254 4.16 -10.51 5.21
N LYS A 255 3.17 -10.11 6.03
CA LYS A 255 1.75 -10.08 5.63
C LYS A 255 1.48 -9.15 4.45
N LEU A 256 2.16 -8.01 4.38
CA LEU A 256 2.07 -7.08 3.25
C LEU A 256 2.53 -7.76 1.95
N MET A 257 3.69 -8.41 1.98
CA MET A 257 4.25 -9.07 0.79
C MET A 257 3.40 -10.26 0.36
N GLU A 258 3.00 -11.14 1.29
CA GLU A 258 2.13 -12.28 1.00
C GLU A 258 0.81 -11.84 0.33
N GLU A 259 0.16 -10.79 0.87
CA GLU A 259 -1.08 -10.28 0.30
C GLU A 259 -0.85 -9.55 -1.03
N LEU A 260 0.29 -8.87 -1.23
CA LEU A 260 0.62 -8.24 -2.51
C LEU A 260 0.87 -9.27 -3.61
N GLU A 261 1.54 -10.38 -3.29
CA GLU A 261 1.75 -11.50 -4.21
C GLU A 261 0.41 -12.13 -4.61
N GLU A 262 -0.49 -12.38 -3.64
CA GLU A 262 -1.84 -12.87 -3.90
C GLU A 262 -2.61 -11.92 -4.83
N ILE A 263 -2.64 -10.61 -4.49
CA ILE A 263 -3.28 -9.58 -5.32
C ILE A 263 -2.71 -9.57 -6.75
N VAL A 264 -1.39 -9.66 -6.93
CA VAL A 264 -0.78 -9.65 -8.27
C VAL A 264 -1.10 -10.94 -9.03
N SER A 265 -1.17 -12.08 -8.36
CA SER A 265 -1.55 -13.36 -8.99
C SER A 265 -3.01 -13.40 -9.42
N ASP A 266 -3.90 -12.73 -8.69
CA ASP A 266 -5.35 -12.72 -8.95
C ASP A 266 -5.78 -11.66 -9.98
N ASN A 267 -4.85 -10.82 -10.46
CA ASN A 267 -5.16 -9.70 -11.33
C ASN A 267 -4.40 -9.78 -12.67
N ASP A 268 -5.10 -10.21 -13.72
CA ASP A 268 -4.55 -10.43 -15.08
C ASP A 268 -3.71 -9.28 -15.66
N HIS A 269 -4.01 -8.03 -15.28
CA HIS A 269 -3.27 -6.85 -15.74
C HIS A 269 -1.90 -6.69 -15.06
N LEU A 270 -1.62 -7.44 -13.99
CA LEU A 270 -0.36 -7.46 -13.24
C LEU A 270 0.34 -8.81 -13.35
N THR A 271 -0.41 -9.91 -13.40
CA THR A 271 0.15 -11.27 -13.47
C THR A 271 1.11 -11.42 -14.64
N GLY A 272 2.33 -11.91 -14.35
CA GLY A 272 3.42 -12.06 -15.33
C GLY A 272 4.04 -10.74 -15.84
N GLN A 273 3.51 -9.59 -15.45
CA GLN A 273 4.03 -8.25 -15.81
C GLN A 273 4.74 -7.57 -14.65
N LEU A 274 4.43 -7.94 -13.42
CA LEU A 274 5.03 -7.44 -12.20
C LEU A 274 5.58 -8.62 -11.41
N LYS A 275 6.87 -8.60 -11.07
CA LYS A 275 7.54 -9.64 -10.28
C LYS A 275 8.17 -9.04 -9.03
N PHE A 276 7.90 -9.62 -7.86
CA PHE A 276 8.51 -9.18 -6.60
C PHE A 276 9.82 -9.91 -6.37
N VAL A 277 10.84 -9.18 -5.92
CA VAL A 277 12.14 -9.73 -5.51
C VAL A 277 12.38 -9.34 -4.07
N SER A 278 12.34 -10.35 -3.19
CA SER A 278 12.67 -10.18 -1.78
C SER A 278 14.16 -10.42 -1.55
N TYR A 279 14.88 -9.45 -0.99
CA TYR A 279 16.34 -9.52 -0.83
C TYR A 279 16.81 -9.10 0.56
N ASP A 280 17.98 -9.60 0.97
CA ASP A 280 18.70 -9.14 2.16
C ASP A 280 19.72 -8.04 1.81
N ALA A 281 20.06 -7.17 2.77
CA ALA A 281 20.90 -6.00 2.53
C ALA A 281 22.31 -6.33 1.98
N ASP A 282 22.84 -7.51 2.34
CA ASP A 282 24.18 -7.98 1.95
C ASP A 282 24.14 -8.95 0.74
N GLU A 283 22.98 -9.13 0.11
CA GLU A 283 22.80 -10.06 -1.02
C GLU A 283 23.17 -9.40 -2.36
N HIS A 284 23.74 -10.19 -3.28
CA HIS A 284 23.91 -9.79 -4.68
C HIS A 284 22.55 -9.74 -5.38
N VAL A 285 21.87 -8.60 -5.30
CA VAL A 285 20.48 -8.40 -5.76
C VAL A 285 20.32 -8.73 -7.25
N GLY A 286 21.34 -8.53 -8.07
CA GLY A 286 21.31 -8.93 -9.48
C GLY A 286 21.01 -10.41 -9.71
N ASP A 287 21.51 -11.30 -8.85
CA ASP A 287 21.27 -12.74 -8.97
C ASP A 287 19.81 -13.09 -8.61
N ALA A 288 19.27 -12.43 -7.60
CA ALA A 288 17.88 -12.58 -7.18
C ALA A 288 16.91 -12.10 -8.27
N ILE A 289 17.22 -10.97 -8.91
CA ILE A 289 16.46 -10.45 -10.05
C ILE A 289 16.51 -11.43 -11.23
N LEU A 290 17.71 -11.88 -11.62
CA LEU A 290 17.89 -12.76 -12.76
C LEU A 290 17.14 -14.09 -12.58
N ARG A 291 17.26 -14.72 -11.41
CA ARG A 291 16.53 -15.94 -11.06
C ARG A 291 15.02 -15.76 -11.19
N THR A 292 14.51 -14.64 -10.66
CA THR A 292 13.07 -14.35 -10.68
C THR A 292 12.55 -14.12 -12.10
N ILE A 293 13.35 -13.57 -13.01
CA ILE A 293 12.94 -13.33 -14.39
C ILE A 293 13.04 -14.60 -15.24
N THR A 294 14.01 -15.48 -14.99
CA THR A 294 14.24 -16.71 -15.78
C THR A 294 13.37 -17.91 -15.40
N GLU A 295 12.73 -17.91 -14.22
CA GLU A 295 11.86 -19.00 -13.75
C GLU A 295 10.46 -19.09 -14.42
N ASP A 296 10.21 -18.39 -15.55
CA ASP A 296 8.96 -18.45 -16.33
C ASP A 296 9.10 -19.19 -17.68
#